data_AF-A0AA88EE83-F1
#
_entry.id   AF-A0AA88EE83-F1
#
_cell.length_a   1.000
_cell.length_b   1.000
_cell.length_c   1.000
_cell.angle_alpha   90.00
_cell.angle_beta   90.00
_cell.angle_gamma   90.00
#
_symmetry.space_group_name_H-M   'P 1'
#
loop_
_entity.id
_entity.type
_entity.pdbx_description
1 polymer ?
#
loop_
_entity_poly.entity_id
_entity_poly.type
_entity_poly.pdbx_seq_one_letter_code
_entity_poly.pdbx_strand_id
1 'polypeptide(L)' 'MGTARGGVPSARLAIYKVCWAFDCQDADILAAFDDAIADGVDIISVSLGLPTNNYFQNAIAIGAFHAMRKGILTSTSAGN' A
#
# COMPACT_ATOMS: atom_id res chain seq x y z
N MET A 1 -10.81 -31.94 -4.13
CA MET A 1 -11.21 -30.58 -4.55
C MET A 1 -11.06 -29.67 -3.34
N GLY A 2 -10.41 -28.52 -3.49
CA GLY A 2 -10.18 -27.56 -2.40
C GLY A 2 -10.85 -26.22 -2.67
N THR A 3 -11.04 -25.42 -1.62
CA THR A 3 -11.59 -24.07 -1.69
C THR A 3 -10.51 -23.05 -1.33
N ALA A 4 -10.19 -22.13 -2.25
CA ALA A 4 -9.27 -21.04 -1.98
C ALA A 4 -9.91 -20.00 -1.05
N ARG A 5 -9.12 -19.44 -0.11
CA ARG A 5 -9.54 -18.36 0.80
C ARG A 5 -8.35 -17.48 1.18
N GLY A 6 -8.61 -16.21 1.47
CA GLY A 6 -7.62 -15.30 2.05
C GLY A 6 -7.42 -15.54 3.55
N GLY A 7 -6.50 -14.78 4.17
CA GLY A 7 -6.23 -14.85 5.60
C GLY A 7 -7.42 -14.44 6.47
N VAL A 8 -8.20 -13.44 6.00
CA VAL A 8 -9.43 -12.97 6.66
C VAL A 8 -10.57 -12.92 5.61
N PRO A 9 -11.34 -14.01 5.44
CA PRO A 9 -12.36 -14.09 4.38
C PRO A 9 -13.50 -13.08 4.47
N SER A 10 -13.76 -12.51 5.66
CA SER A 10 -14.82 -11.53 5.91
C SER A 10 -14.36 -10.07 5.85
N ALA A 11 -13.07 -9.81 5.58
CA ALA A 11 -12.55 -8.45 5.46
C ALA A 11 -13.17 -7.73 4.25
N ARG A 12 -13.37 -6.42 4.38
CA ARG A 12 -13.75 -5.57 3.25
C ARG A 12 -12.50 -5.16 2.49
N LEU A 13 -12.61 -5.06 1.16
CA LEU A 13 -11.51 -4.67 0.29
C LEU A 13 -11.79 -3.29 -0.30
N ALA A 14 -10.85 -2.37 -0.13
CA ALA A 14 -10.75 -1.13 -0.90
C ALA A 14 -9.52 -1.26 -1.81
N ILE A 15 -9.70 -0.97 -3.12
CA ILE A 15 -8.67 -1.22 -4.13
C ILE A 15 -8.22 0.11 -4.73
N TYR A 16 -6.96 0.44 -4.52
CA TYR A 16 -6.31 1.63 -5.08
C TYR A 16 -5.31 1.18 -6.14
N LYS A 17 -5.66 1.38 -7.41
CA LYS A 17 -4.81 0.96 -8.53
C LYS A 17 -3.76 2.03 -8.84
N VAL A 18 -2.51 1.75 -8.47
CA VAL A 18 -1.37 2.67 -8.67
C VAL A 18 -0.39 2.22 -9.74
N CYS A 19 -0.50 0.97 -10.20
CA CYS A 19 0.38 0.40 -11.20
C CYS A 19 -0.36 0.18 -12.52
N TRP A 20 0.35 0.45 -13.59
CA TRP A 20 -0.08 0.24 -14.97
C TRP A 20 0.87 -0.71 -15.67
N ALA A 21 0.69 -0.91 -16.98
CA ALA A 21 1.44 -1.91 -17.75
C ALA A 21 2.96 -1.75 -17.66
N PHE A 22 3.45 -0.53 -17.44
CA PHE A 22 4.88 -0.22 -17.50
C PHE A 22 5.45 0.35 -16.21
N ASP A 23 4.63 0.88 -15.31
CA ASP A 23 5.14 1.59 -14.14
C ASP A 23 4.10 1.81 -13.04
N CYS A 24 4.60 2.12 -11.85
CA CYS A 24 3.86 2.61 -10.69
C CYS A 24 4.47 3.96 -10.29
N GLN A 25 3.85 5.05 -10.71
CA GLN A 25 4.39 6.38 -10.50
C GLN A 25 4.31 6.78 -9.02
N ASP A 26 5.34 7.44 -8.49
CA ASP A 26 5.36 7.91 -7.09
C ASP A 26 4.14 8.76 -6.74
N ALA A 27 3.65 9.58 -7.68
CA ALA A 27 2.45 10.40 -7.51
C ALA A 27 1.19 9.54 -7.33
N ASP A 28 1.03 8.46 -8.10
CA ASP A 28 -0.11 7.54 -7.97
C ASP A 28 -0.06 6.79 -6.63
N ILE A 29 1.14 6.38 -6.20
CA ILE A 29 1.37 5.74 -4.90
C ILE A 29 0.97 6.68 -3.76
N LEU A 30 1.44 7.93 -3.78
CA LEU A 30 1.13 8.92 -2.74
C LEU A 30 -0.36 9.26 -2.72
N ALA A 31 -0.99 9.44 -3.88
CA ALA A 31 -2.43 9.70 -3.97
C ALA A 31 -3.25 8.56 -3.36
N ALA A 32 -2.88 7.30 -3.65
CA ALA A 32 -3.53 6.14 -3.06
C ALA A 32 -3.35 6.05 -1.53
N PHE A 33 -2.18 6.42 -0.99
CA PHE A 33 -2.01 6.51 0.45
C PHE A 33 -2.90 7.58 1.07
N ASP A 34 -2.97 8.78 0.47
CA ASP A 34 -3.83 9.85 0.94
C ASP A 34 -5.31 9.44 0.94
N ASP A 35 -5.79 8.84 -0.15
CA ASP A 35 -7.17 8.34 -0.27
C ASP A 35 -7.44 7.20 0.73
N ALA A 36 -6.55 6.21 0.85
CA ALA A 36 -6.72 5.11 1.79
C ALA A 36 -6.77 5.58 3.26
N ILE A 37 -5.94 6.57 3.60
CA ILE A 37 -5.96 7.18 4.93
C ILE A 37 -7.27 7.94 5.16
N ALA A 38 -7.73 8.70 4.17
CA ALA A 38 -8.99 9.46 4.25
C ALA A 38 -10.22 8.55 4.35
N ASP A 39 -10.22 7.42 3.64
CA ASP A 39 -11.26 6.40 3.67
C ASP A 39 -11.30 5.62 4.99
N GLY A 40 -10.26 5.76 5.82
CA GLY A 40 -10.20 5.14 7.15
C GLY A 40 -9.97 3.63 7.10
N VAL A 41 -9.13 3.15 6.18
CA VAL A 41 -8.76 1.72 6.13
C VAL A 41 -8.03 1.28 7.40
N ASP A 42 -8.21 0.02 7.81
CA ASP A 42 -7.56 -0.52 9.01
C ASP A 42 -6.09 -0.93 8.78
N ILE A 43 -5.76 -1.35 7.56
CA ILE A 43 -4.43 -1.82 7.16
C ILE A 43 -4.22 -1.59 5.66
N ILE A 44 -2.99 -1.27 5.26
CA ILE A 44 -2.61 -1.13 3.85
C ILE A 44 -1.65 -2.27 3.49
N SER A 45 -1.94 -2.97 2.40
CA SER A 45 -1.08 -4.01 1.83
C SER A 45 -0.49 -3.53 0.50
N VAL A 46 0.82 -3.31 0.45
CA VAL A 46 1.53 -2.78 -0.72
C VAL A 46 2.55 -3.80 -1.21
N SER A 47 2.27 -4.46 -2.33
CA SER A 47 3.20 -5.42 -2.94
C SER A 47 4.04 -4.76 -4.03
N LEU A 48 4.73 -3.68 -3.67
CA LEU A 48 5.58 -2.89 -4.57
C LEU A 48 7.00 -2.79 -4.01
N GLY A 49 7.96 -2.55 -4.91
CA GLY A 49 9.34 -2.25 -4.57
C GLY A 49 9.80 -1.00 -5.30
N LEU A 50 10.38 -0.05 -4.57
CA LEU A 50 11.08 1.11 -5.13
C LEU A 50 12.58 0.96 -4.86
N PRO A 51 13.46 1.61 -5.63
CA PRO A 51 14.88 1.67 -5.34
C PRO A 51 15.15 2.09 -3.89
N THR A 52 16.26 1.59 -3.33
CA THR A 52 16.71 1.98 -1.99
C THR A 52 17.14 3.44 -1.99
N ASN A 53 16.19 4.31 -1.69
CA ASN A 53 16.38 5.75 -1.57
C ASN A 53 16.30 6.17 -0.09
N ASN A 54 16.64 7.42 0.18
CA ASN A 54 16.34 8.04 1.48
C ASN A 54 14.83 7.97 1.75
N TYR A 55 14.42 7.77 3.01
CA TYR A 55 13.02 7.74 3.43
C TYR A 55 12.20 8.95 2.95
N PHE A 56 12.81 10.14 2.84
CA PHE A 56 12.15 11.36 2.37
C PHE A 56 11.98 11.46 0.84
N GLN A 57 12.48 10.47 0.09
CA GLN A 57 12.42 10.40 -1.38
C GLN A 57 11.79 9.09 -1.86
N ASN A 58 11.23 8.30 -0.95
CA ASN A 58 10.59 7.03 -1.28
C ASN A 58 9.09 7.17 -0.99
N ALA A 59 8.26 7.11 -2.05
CA ALA A 59 6.82 7.31 -1.93
C ALA A 59 6.15 6.34 -0.95
N ILE A 60 6.59 5.07 -0.93
CA ILE A 60 6.08 4.06 0.01
C ILE A 60 6.44 4.44 1.45
N ALA A 61 7.68 4.89 1.70
CA ALA A 61 8.10 5.29 3.04
C ALA A 61 7.35 6.54 3.54
N ILE A 62 7.16 7.54 2.68
CA ILE A 62 6.40 8.75 2.99
C ILE A 62 4.94 8.39 3.30
N GLY A 63 4.27 7.66 2.39
CA GLY A 63 2.88 7.24 2.56
C GLY A 63 2.68 6.39 3.82
N ALA A 64 3.55 5.39 4.05
CA ALA A 64 3.51 4.54 5.23
C ALA A 64 3.72 5.33 6.53
N PHE A 65 4.59 6.34 6.54
CA PHE A 65 4.78 7.20 7.70
C PHE A 65 3.53 8.04 8.00
N HIS A 66 2.87 8.57 6.98
CA HIS A 66 1.60 9.29 7.14
C HIS A 66 0.47 8.37 7.62
N ALA A 67 0.37 7.15 7.08
CA ALA A 67 -0.59 6.13 7.51
C ALA A 67 -0.36 5.73 8.97
N MET A 68 0.90 5.51 9.36
CA MET A 68 1.27 5.15 10.73
C MET A 68 0.88 6.23 11.74
N ARG A 69 1.00 7.52 11.39
CA ARG A 69 0.52 8.63 12.24
C ARG A 69 -1.00 8.62 12.49
N LYS A 70 -1.76 7.88 11.69
CA LYS A 70 -3.19 7.64 11.85
C LYS A 70 -3.52 6.26 12.42
N GLY A 71 -2.51 5.48 12.83
CA GLY A 71 -2.67 4.14 13.38
C GLY A 71 -2.87 3.04 12.33
N ILE A 72 -2.59 3.33 11.06
CA ILE A 72 -2.79 2.40 9.94
C ILE A 72 -1.45 1.74 9.61
N LEU A 73 -1.34 0.43 9.85
CA LEU A 73 -0.13 -0.34 9.53
C LEU A 73 -0.01 -0.56 8.01
N THR A 74 1.21 -0.43 7.49
CA THR A 74 1.53 -0.79 6.09
C THR A 74 2.37 -2.05 6.05
N SER A 75 1.89 -3.09 5.36
CA SER A 75 2.65 -4.30 5.04
C SER A 75 3.23 -4.16 3.64
N THR A 76 4.56 -4.26 3.50
CA THR A 76 5.25 -4.13 2.21
C THR A 76 6.16 -5.31 1.92
N SER A 77 6.33 -5.67 0.65
CA SER A 77 7.31 -6.68 0.24
C SER A 77 8.74 -6.21 0.47
N ALA A 78 9.65 -7.15 0.75
CA ALA A 78 11.09 -6.86 0.90
C ALA A 78 11.85 -6.75 -0.45
N GLY A 79 11.21 -7.13 -1.56
CA GLY A 79 11.86 -7.37 -2.86
C GLY A 79 12.08 -8.87 -3.12
N ASN A 80 12.46 -9.22 -4.35
CA ASN A 80 12.81 -10.58 -4.78
C ASN A 80 14.17 -10.59 -5.48
#